data_AF-I4VXM9-F1
#
_entry.id   AF-I4VXM9-F1
#
_cell.length_a   1.000
_cell.length_b   1.000
_cell.length_c   1.000
_cell.angle_alpha   90.00
_cell.angle_beta   90.00
_cell.angle_gamma   90.00
#
_symmetry.space_group_name_H-M   'P 1'
#
loop_
_entity.id
_entity.type
_entity.pdbx_description
1 polymer ?
#
loop_
_entity_poly.entity_id
_entity_poly.type
_entity_poly.pdbx_seq_one_letter_code
_entity_poly.pdbx_strand_id
1 'polypeptide(L)'
;MATASAYHQGNIAGLDDAMTRRLIASTVMTESNGGDLAITNRQGYVGRYQAGAGWLSDAGYIDKHKLAEAMQGQRNEWAWAVSGGMTRFLEDPSNWNNGLSLEKYKASPDLQDRAFKINSDHAYHQAVGNGVLKEGDDPAKVAGFLKARHIAGYGGAIAAVTGSRVIRDSNGTSNYDYMHDITRNRDGLDQRMARTLHTQSQTGSAYSCVARNVLEEGARGSAVATLQAELSQLGYSGDRGHPLTADGEFGIRTRHAVERFQHDHHLTVDGKVGPLTREAMHSALQQSASPLSLTDVHHPGHALFAQALAGVRALDARGQPTEQQRLNLAAAMVVEARHQGLTRIDQVALGNDGSRVYIAQRPTSFMEQTKIGSVDTVAALQTPVARSSELAASPRSSSAASPAPIIQPPAPTQTMVV
;
A
#
# COMPACT_ATOMS: atom_id res chain seq x y z
N MET A 1 8.20 5.75 -5.11
CA MET A 1 8.02 6.83 -4.11
C MET A 1 7.04 6.39 -3.03
N ALA A 2 5.76 6.19 -3.37
CA ALA A 2 4.74 5.68 -2.43
C ALA A 2 5.19 4.40 -1.70
N THR A 3 5.80 3.45 -2.42
CA THR A 3 6.31 2.19 -1.86
C THR A 3 7.37 2.37 -0.78
N ALA A 4 8.27 3.35 -0.94
CA ALA A 4 9.33 3.61 0.02
C ALA A 4 8.83 4.40 1.23
N SER A 5 7.85 5.28 1.03
CA SER A 5 7.15 5.97 2.12
C SER A 5 6.28 5.01 2.94
N ALA A 6 5.69 3.98 2.32
CA ALA A 6 4.87 2.97 2.97
C ALA A 6 5.68 1.87 3.68
N TYR A 7 7.00 1.81 3.52
CA TYR A 7 7.83 0.81 4.19
C TYR A 7 7.90 1.04 5.70
N HIS A 8 7.71 -0.03 6.47
CA HIS A 8 7.72 0.03 7.94
C HIS A 8 8.37 -1.19 8.62
N GLN A 9 9.17 -2.01 7.91
CA GLN A 9 9.84 -3.18 8.53
C GLN A 9 11.09 -2.81 9.35
N GLY A 10 11.37 -1.51 9.52
CA GLY A 10 12.58 -1.01 10.19
C GLY A 10 13.82 -1.08 9.32
N ASN A 11 14.93 -0.51 9.78
CA ASN A 11 16.12 -0.38 8.97
C ASN A 11 16.73 -1.74 8.60
N ILE A 12 17.21 -1.83 7.37
CA ILE A 12 18.07 -2.94 6.93
C ILE A 12 19.44 -2.77 7.60
N ALA A 13 20.06 -3.88 7.98
CA ALA A 13 21.37 -3.89 8.63
C ALA A 13 22.41 -3.12 7.79
N GLY A 14 23.17 -2.25 8.46
CA GLY A 14 24.15 -1.38 7.81
C GLY A 14 23.56 -0.13 7.14
N LEU A 15 22.24 0.08 7.17
CA LEU A 15 21.57 1.24 6.58
C LEU A 15 20.83 2.07 7.64
N ASP A 16 20.71 3.37 7.40
CA ASP A 16 19.75 4.23 8.10
C ASP A 16 18.36 4.17 7.41
N ASP A 17 17.37 4.90 7.95
CA ASP A 17 16.00 4.90 7.40
C ASP A 17 15.97 5.47 5.98
N ALA A 18 16.65 6.59 5.75
CA ALA A 18 16.70 7.24 4.44
C ALA A 18 17.27 6.30 3.38
N MET A 19 18.38 5.62 3.69
CA MET A 19 19.03 4.71 2.77
C MET A 19 18.30 3.38 2.62
N THR A 20 17.63 2.90 3.67
CA THR A 20 16.72 1.75 3.58
C THR A 20 15.58 2.03 2.59
N ARG A 21 14.91 3.17 2.75
CA ARG A 21 13.84 3.61 1.83
C ARG A 21 14.37 3.83 0.42
N ARG A 22 15.58 4.36 0.28
CA ARG A 22 16.24 4.57 -1.01
C ARG A 22 16.51 3.26 -1.72
N LEU A 23 17.01 2.25 -1.01
CA LEU A 23 17.23 0.90 -1.52
C LEU A 23 15.90 0.30 -2.00
N ILE A 24 14.86 0.33 -1.18
CA ILE A 24 13.54 -0.19 -1.53
C ILE A 24 12.98 0.49 -2.79
N ALA A 25 13.02 1.83 -2.82
CA ALA A 25 12.55 2.60 -3.98
C ALA A 25 13.30 2.20 -5.25
N SER A 26 14.63 2.05 -5.15
CA SER A 26 15.51 1.70 -6.26
C SER A 26 15.25 0.29 -6.78
N THR A 27 15.15 -0.68 -5.87
CA THR A 27 14.90 -2.09 -6.23
C THR A 27 13.51 -2.27 -6.83
N VAL A 28 12.48 -1.73 -6.20
CA VAL A 28 11.10 -1.84 -6.70
C VAL A 28 10.93 -1.19 -8.06
N MET A 29 11.60 -0.04 -8.29
CA MET A 29 11.57 0.60 -9.60
C MET A 29 12.21 -0.28 -10.67
N THR A 30 13.31 -0.96 -10.36
CA THR A 30 13.98 -1.87 -11.29
C THR A 30 13.16 -3.14 -11.56
N GLU A 31 12.57 -3.75 -10.52
CA GLU A 31 11.94 -5.07 -10.61
C GLU A 31 10.50 -5.05 -11.13
N SER A 32 9.72 -4.03 -10.77
CA SER A 32 8.27 -3.99 -11.08
C SER A 32 7.79 -2.63 -11.57
N ASN A 33 8.70 -1.73 -11.98
CA ASN A 33 8.39 -0.41 -12.53
C ASN A 33 7.42 0.43 -11.65
N GLY A 34 7.39 0.21 -10.33
CA GLY A 34 6.52 1.00 -9.45
C GLY A 34 5.81 0.25 -8.32
N GLY A 35 5.96 -1.08 -8.20
CA GLY A 35 5.58 -1.79 -6.98
C GLY A 35 4.24 -2.51 -7.01
N ASP A 36 3.84 -3.05 -8.16
CA ASP A 36 2.71 -3.96 -8.23
C ASP A 36 2.96 -5.19 -7.35
N LEU A 37 2.08 -5.39 -6.37
CA LEU A 37 2.17 -6.49 -5.40
C LEU A 37 1.69 -7.83 -5.99
N ALA A 38 0.82 -7.78 -6.99
CA ALA A 38 0.17 -8.94 -7.58
C ALA A 38 0.86 -9.42 -8.88
N ILE A 39 1.89 -8.72 -9.34
CA ILE A 39 2.61 -9.10 -10.56
C ILE A 39 3.23 -10.49 -10.43
N THR A 40 3.15 -11.27 -11.50
CA THR A 40 3.88 -12.53 -11.65
C THR A 40 4.40 -12.59 -13.07
N ASN A 41 5.72 -12.71 -13.24
CA ASN A 41 6.30 -12.78 -14.58
C ASN A 41 6.14 -14.18 -15.18
N ARG A 42 6.50 -14.33 -16.46
CA ARG A 42 6.34 -15.61 -17.19
C ARG A 42 7.14 -16.76 -16.59
N GLN A 43 8.21 -16.45 -15.86
CA GLN A 43 9.08 -17.42 -15.19
C GLN A 43 8.59 -17.76 -13.77
N GLY A 44 7.53 -17.10 -13.27
CA GLY A 44 6.93 -17.38 -11.97
C GLY A 44 7.49 -16.55 -10.81
N TYR A 45 8.27 -15.51 -11.06
CA TYR A 45 8.72 -14.59 -10.01
C TYR A 45 7.58 -13.64 -9.61
N VAL A 46 7.41 -13.41 -8.31
CA VAL A 46 6.17 -12.84 -7.76
C VAL A 46 6.41 -11.54 -6.98
N GLY A 47 5.45 -10.62 -7.10
CA GLY A 47 5.39 -9.38 -6.33
C GLY A 47 6.40 -8.31 -6.75
N ARG A 48 6.44 -7.22 -5.97
CA ARG A 48 7.17 -5.99 -6.33
C ARG A 48 8.69 -6.15 -6.39
N TYR A 49 9.20 -7.19 -5.74
CA TYR A 49 10.62 -7.55 -5.70
C TYR A 49 10.98 -8.68 -6.67
N GLN A 50 10.01 -9.18 -7.46
CA GLN A 50 10.19 -10.36 -8.32
C GLN A 50 10.83 -11.52 -7.55
N ALA A 51 10.19 -11.93 -6.46
CA ALA A 51 10.70 -12.97 -5.58
C ALA A 51 10.58 -14.36 -6.22
N GLY A 52 11.67 -15.13 -6.21
CA GLY A 52 11.70 -16.55 -6.58
C GLY A 52 11.50 -17.47 -5.36
N ALA A 53 11.35 -18.77 -5.59
CA ALA A 53 11.11 -19.73 -4.52
C ALA A 53 12.32 -19.88 -3.58
N GLY A 54 13.55 -19.85 -4.11
CA GLY A 54 14.77 -19.86 -3.31
C GLY A 54 14.85 -18.66 -2.38
N TRP A 55 14.60 -17.47 -2.91
CA TRP A 55 14.61 -16.23 -2.15
C TRP A 55 13.53 -16.19 -1.06
N LEU A 56 12.34 -16.72 -1.33
CA LEU A 56 11.26 -16.85 -0.34
C LEU A 56 11.56 -17.92 0.72
N SER A 57 12.28 -18.98 0.35
CA SER A 57 12.76 -19.99 1.30
C SER A 57 13.84 -19.44 2.23
N ASP A 58 14.76 -18.62 1.72
CA ASP A 58 15.77 -17.91 2.54
C ASP A 58 15.12 -16.95 3.55
N ALA A 59 13.97 -16.36 3.20
CA ALA A 59 13.15 -15.54 4.10
C ALA A 59 12.31 -16.38 5.10
N GLY A 60 12.37 -17.70 5.02
CA GLY A 60 11.62 -18.63 5.88
C GLY A 60 10.15 -18.83 5.48
N TYR A 61 9.71 -18.31 4.35
CA TYR A 61 8.29 -18.39 3.94
C TYR A 61 7.94 -19.70 3.25
N ILE A 62 8.95 -20.35 2.66
CA ILE A 62 8.82 -21.62 1.94
C ILE A 62 9.61 -22.71 2.65
N ASP A 63 9.05 -23.92 2.66
CA ASP A 63 9.72 -25.11 3.16
C ASP A 63 10.96 -25.41 2.31
N LYS A 64 12.13 -25.31 2.95
CA LYS A 64 13.44 -25.50 2.30
C LYS A 64 13.67 -26.93 1.83
N HIS A 65 13.13 -27.92 2.53
CA HIS A 65 13.27 -29.34 2.16
C HIS A 65 12.45 -29.64 0.92
N LYS A 66 11.18 -29.20 0.90
CA LYS A 66 10.32 -29.36 -0.28
C LYS A 66 10.86 -28.63 -1.50
N LEU A 67 11.45 -27.44 -1.32
CA LEU A 67 12.10 -26.74 -2.41
C LEU A 67 13.30 -27.54 -2.95
N ALA A 68 14.14 -28.10 -2.08
CA ALA A 68 15.28 -28.91 -2.48
C ALA A 68 14.86 -30.17 -3.26
N GLU A 69 13.79 -30.84 -2.82
CA GLU A 69 13.18 -31.97 -3.52
C GLU A 69 12.63 -31.56 -4.89
N ALA A 70 11.87 -30.45 -4.97
CA ALA A 70 11.30 -29.96 -6.22
C ALA A 70 12.36 -29.51 -7.24
N MET A 71 13.53 -29.07 -6.75
CA MET A 71 14.68 -28.71 -7.57
C MET A 71 15.61 -29.90 -7.88
N GLN A 72 15.32 -31.11 -7.40
CA GLN A 72 16.15 -32.28 -7.66
C GLN A 72 16.20 -32.58 -9.17
N GLY A 73 17.42 -32.72 -9.70
CA GLY A 73 17.65 -32.93 -11.13
C GLY A 73 17.57 -31.66 -11.99
N GLN A 74 17.29 -30.50 -11.41
CA GLN A 74 17.28 -29.21 -12.11
C GLN A 74 18.67 -28.58 -12.12
N ARG A 75 19.05 -27.95 -13.23
CA ARG A 75 20.38 -27.32 -13.37
C ARG A 75 20.55 -26.11 -12.45
N ASN A 76 19.51 -25.30 -12.34
CA ASN A 76 19.42 -24.11 -11.49
C ASN A 76 17.96 -23.63 -11.42
N GLU A 77 17.67 -22.71 -10.50
CA GLU A 77 16.33 -22.16 -10.30
C GLU A 77 15.77 -21.52 -11.58
N TRP A 78 16.60 -20.84 -12.39
CA TRP A 78 16.17 -20.25 -13.65
C TRP A 78 15.66 -21.30 -14.66
N ALA A 79 16.40 -22.40 -14.85
CA ALA A 79 15.98 -23.48 -15.75
C ALA A 79 14.67 -24.12 -15.27
N TRP A 80 14.54 -24.31 -13.96
CA TRP A 80 13.33 -24.83 -13.33
C TRP A 80 12.14 -23.87 -13.48
N ALA A 81 12.37 -22.58 -13.27
CA ALA A 81 11.39 -21.50 -13.47
C ALA A 81 10.89 -21.45 -14.93
N VAL A 82 11.79 -21.50 -15.90
CA VAL A 82 11.45 -21.51 -17.34
C VAL A 82 10.60 -22.74 -17.72
N SER A 83 10.78 -23.89 -17.06
CA SER A 83 9.94 -25.09 -17.24
C SER A 83 8.54 -24.98 -16.61
N GLY A 84 8.23 -23.87 -15.93
CA GLY A 84 7.02 -23.67 -15.14
C GLY A 84 7.02 -24.41 -13.80
N GLY A 85 8.14 -25.01 -13.39
CA GLY A 85 8.27 -25.72 -12.12
C GLY A 85 8.08 -24.80 -10.92
N MET A 86 8.68 -23.61 -10.96
CA MET A 86 8.56 -22.62 -9.88
C MET A 86 7.12 -22.15 -9.68
N THR A 87 6.41 -21.83 -10.76
CA THR A 87 5.00 -21.41 -10.67
C THR A 87 4.14 -22.48 -10.00
N ARG A 88 4.22 -23.73 -10.46
CA ARG A 88 3.47 -24.85 -9.86
C ARG A 88 3.81 -25.06 -8.38
N PHE A 89 5.09 -24.92 -8.03
CA PHE A 89 5.55 -25.07 -6.65
C PHE A 89 5.03 -23.96 -5.74
N LEU A 90 5.05 -22.70 -6.20
CA LEU A 90 4.56 -21.55 -5.43
C LEU A 90 3.03 -21.56 -5.30
N GLU A 91 2.31 -22.07 -6.29
CA GLU A 91 0.84 -22.17 -6.26
C GLU A 91 0.32 -23.20 -5.24
N ASP A 92 1.12 -24.21 -4.89
CA ASP A 92 0.77 -25.21 -3.88
C ASP A 92 0.97 -24.65 -2.46
N PRO A 93 -0.12 -24.41 -1.70
CA PRO A 93 -0.02 -23.84 -0.35
C PRO A 93 0.73 -24.74 0.64
N SER A 94 0.84 -26.04 0.38
CA SER A 94 1.55 -26.97 1.26
C SER A 94 3.07 -26.74 1.26
N ASN A 95 3.61 -26.02 0.28
CA ASN A 95 5.02 -25.66 0.20
C ASN A 95 5.38 -24.41 1.02
N TRP A 96 4.38 -23.73 1.58
CA TRP A 96 4.56 -22.52 2.38
C TRP A 96 4.52 -22.83 3.88
N ASN A 97 5.40 -22.17 4.63
CA ASN A 97 5.46 -22.31 6.09
C ASN A 97 4.38 -21.47 6.78
N ASN A 98 4.04 -21.82 8.02
CA ASN A 98 3.23 -21.00 8.92
C ASN A 98 1.86 -20.58 8.36
N GLY A 99 1.26 -21.40 7.50
CA GLY A 99 -0.03 -21.12 6.88
C GLY A 99 -0.01 -19.95 5.89
N LEU A 100 1.18 -19.55 5.41
CA LEU A 100 1.33 -18.64 4.29
C LEU A 100 0.86 -19.30 2.98
N SER A 101 0.68 -18.48 1.95
CA SER A 101 0.38 -18.93 0.60
C SER A 101 0.79 -17.87 -0.39
N LEU A 102 0.86 -18.22 -1.67
CA LEU A 102 1.11 -17.26 -2.74
C LEU A 102 0.10 -16.11 -2.74
N GLU A 103 -1.18 -16.40 -2.50
CA GLU A 103 -2.23 -15.39 -2.41
C GLU A 103 -1.96 -14.42 -1.25
N LYS A 104 -1.69 -14.94 -0.03
CA LYS A 104 -1.40 -14.11 1.15
C LYS A 104 -0.15 -13.25 0.95
N TYR A 105 0.89 -13.81 0.33
CA TYR A 105 2.12 -13.08 0.00
C TYR A 105 1.87 -11.95 -1.00
N LYS A 106 1.10 -12.21 -2.06
CA LYS A 106 0.77 -11.20 -3.09
C LYS A 106 -0.17 -10.12 -2.58
N ALA A 107 -1.01 -10.43 -1.58
CA ALA A 107 -1.94 -9.47 -0.98
C ALA A 107 -1.30 -8.55 0.07
N SER A 108 -0.09 -8.85 0.56
CA SER A 108 0.52 -8.12 1.68
C SER A 108 1.82 -7.44 1.27
N PRO A 109 1.86 -6.09 1.20
CA PRO A 109 3.13 -5.39 1.04
C PRO A 109 4.09 -5.76 2.18
N ASP A 110 3.62 -5.81 3.42
CA ASP A 110 4.42 -6.10 4.60
C ASP A 110 5.17 -7.43 4.50
N LEU A 111 4.50 -8.48 4.02
CA LEU A 111 5.16 -9.77 3.80
C LEU A 111 6.28 -9.67 2.77
N GLN A 112 6.07 -8.94 1.67
CA GLN A 112 7.09 -8.74 0.64
C GLN A 112 8.26 -7.89 1.15
N ASP A 113 7.98 -6.82 1.90
CA ASP A 113 9.01 -5.96 2.51
C ASP A 113 9.81 -6.69 3.57
N ARG A 114 9.15 -7.51 4.38
CA ARG A 114 9.80 -8.30 5.43
C ARG A 114 10.72 -9.34 4.83
N ALA A 115 10.29 -10.04 3.78
CA ALA A 115 11.16 -10.96 3.06
C ALA A 115 12.38 -10.24 2.46
N PHE A 116 12.17 -9.04 1.89
CA PHE A 116 13.26 -8.22 1.36
C PHE A 116 14.25 -7.80 2.43
N LYS A 117 13.75 -7.38 3.60
CA LYS A 117 14.57 -7.04 4.76
C LYS A 117 15.37 -8.23 5.26
N ILE A 118 14.72 -9.36 5.55
CA ILE A 118 15.38 -10.58 6.07
C ILE A 118 16.54 -10.99 5.16
N ASN A 119 16.28 -11.05 3.85
CA ASN A 119 17.28 -11.44 2.87
C ASN A 119 18.42 -10.42 2.73
N SER A 120 18.11 -9.14 2.88
CA SER A 120 19.10 -8.06 2.84
C SER A 120 19.96 -8.03 4.11
N ASP A 121 19.38 -8.24 5.28
CA ASP A 121 20.10 -8.36 6.56
C ASP A 121 21.06 -9.55 6.50
N HIS A 122 20.59 -10.71 6.04
CA HIS A 122 21.43 -11.89 5.87
C HIS A 122 22.59 -11.63 4.90
N ALA A 123 22.31 -10.99 3.75
CA ALA A 123 23.34 -10.66 2.77
C ALA A 123 24.37 -9.65 3.31
N TYR A 124 23.94 -8.67 4.10
CA TYR A 124 24.83 -7.72 4.77
C TYR A 124 25.75 -8.43 5.75
N HIS A 125 25.22 -9.24 6.65
CA HIS A 125 26.02 -9.98 7.63
C HIS A 125 26.97 -10.96 6.97
N GLN A 126 26.54 -11.64 5.90
CA GLN A 126 27.42 -12.51 5.11
C GLN A 126 28.56 -11.70 4.46
N ALA A 127 28.28 -10.51 3.94
CA ALA A 127 29.28 -9.66 3.31
C ALA A 127 30.30 -9.10 4.31
N VAL A 128 29.85 -8.74 5.51
CA VAL A 128 30.73 -8.33 6.62
C VAL A 128 31.58 -9.51 7.09
N GLY A 129 30.98 -10.67 7.32
CA GLY A 129 31.69 -11.88 7.73
C GLY A 129 32.75 -12.35 6.72
N ASN A 130 32.49 -12.12 5.43
CA ASN A 130 33.43 -12.45 4.35
C ASN A 130 34.43 -11.33 4.04
N GLY A 131 34.39 -10.19 4.75
CA GLY A 131 35.28 -9.05 4.55
C GLY A 131 35.04 -8.26 3.25
N VAL A 132 33.90 -8.48 2.58
CA VAL A 132 33.50 -7.74 1.36
C VAL A 132 33.00 -6.34 1.74
N LEU A 133 32.23 -6.27 2.82
CA LEU A 133 31.82 -5.03 3.48
C LEU A 133 32.44 -4.96 4.88
N LYS A 134 32.42 -3.76 5.47
CA LYS A 134 32.84 -3.53 6.86
C LYS A 134 31.68 -2.92 7.65
N GLU A 135 31.65 -3.18 8.95
CA GLU A 135 30.79 -2.42 9.85
C GLU A 135 31.16 -0.92 9.77
N GLY A 136 30.14 -0.06 9.62
CA GLY A 136 30.34 1.38 9.42
C GLY A 136 30.74 1.81 8.01
N ASP A 137 30.76 0.89 7.02
CA ASP A 137 30.83 1.30 5.61
C ASP A 137 29.72 2.31 5.26
N ASP A 138 29.99 3.20 4.31
CA ASP A 138 29.02 4.18 3.80
C ASP A 138 27.68 3.51 3.47
N PRO A 139 26.55 3.97 4.06
CA PRO A 139 25.23 3.42 3.78
C PRO A 139 24.89 3.35 2.28
N ALA A 140 25.33 4.32 1.47
CA ALA A 140 25.09 4.30 0.03
C ALA A 140 25.82 3.13 -0.65
N LYS A 141 27.05 2.82 -0.22
CA LYS A 141 27.83 1.66 -0.68
C LYS A 141 27.15 0.36 -0.26
N VAL A 142 26.71 0.26 1.00
CA VAL A 142 25.99 -0.92 1.51
C VAL A 142 24.70 -1.13 0.71
N ALA A 143 23.92 -0.08 0.47
CA ALA A 143 22.68 -0.16 -0.30
C ALA A 143 22.95 -0.52 -1.77
N GLY A 144 23.98 0.05 -2.38
CA GLY A 144 24.42 -0.32 -3.73
C GLY A 144 24.80 -1.81 -3.82
N PHE A 145 25.54 -2.32 -2.84
CA PHE A 145 25.87 -3.75 -2.75
C PHE A 145 24.62 -4.62 -2.62
N LEU A 146 23.70 -4.26 -1.73
CA LEU A 146 22.46 -5.02 -1.51
C LEU A 146 21.55 -5.00 -2.75
N LYS A 147 21.47 -3.88 -3.47
CA LYS A 147 20.79 -3.80 -4.77
C LYS A 147 21.44 -4.71 -5.79
N ALA A 148 22.76 -4.64 -5.93
CA ALA A 148 23.50 -5.51 -6.85
C ALA A 148 23.35 -7.00 -6.48
N ARG A 149 23.28 -7.33 -5.18
CA ARG A 149 23.04 -8.69 -4.69
C ARG A 149 21.65 -9.18 -5.07
N HIS A 150 20.64 -8.33 -4.94
CA HIS A 150 19.26 -8.68 -5.30
C HIS A 150 19.14 -9.04 -6.79
N ILE A 151 19.74 -8.22 -7.66
CA ILE A 151 19.53 -8.33 -9.11
C ILE A 151 20.54 -9.30 -9.76
N ALA A 152 21.83 -9.17 -9.43
CA ALA A 152 22.91 -9.94 -10.07
C ALA A 152 23.43 -11.10 -9.21
N GLY A 153 22.80 -11.35 -8.05
CA GLY A 153 23.24 -12.33 -7.07
C GLY A 153 24.48 -11.91 -6.28
N TYR A 154 24.83 -12.71 -5.27
CA TYR A 154 25.91 -12.37 -4.33
C TYR A 154 27.29 -12.24 -5.01
N GLY A 155 27.62 -13.14 -5.95
CA GLY A 155 28.87 -13.06 -6.70
C GLY A 155 28.96 -11.82 -7.60
N GLY A 156 27.84 -11.40 -8.19
CA GLY A 156 27.76 -10.15 -8.95
C GLY A 156 27.98 -8.92 -8.08
N ALA A 157 27.42 -8.91 -6.87
CA ALA A 157 27.61 -7.84 -5.90
C ALA A 157 29.05 -7.72 -5.42
N ILE A 158 29.70 -8.85 -5.10
CA ILE A 158 31.14 -8.88 -4.76
C ILE A 158 31.94 -8.27 -5.91
N ALA A 159 31.71 -8.74 -7.13
CA ALA A 159 32.47 -8.28 -8.28
C ALA A 159 32.29 -6.77 -8.54
N ALA A 160 31.12 -6.20 -8.24
CA ALA A 160 30.87 -4.77 -8.34
C ALA A 160 31.64 -3.95 -7.29
N VAL A 161 31.77 -4.48 -6.06
CA VAL A 161 32.53 -3.82 -4.98
C VAL A 161 34.03 -3.94 -5.18
N THR A 162 34.53 -5.09 -5.63
CA THR A 162 35.97 -5.38 -5.71
C THR A 162 36.63 -4.92 -7.01
N GLY A 163 35.90 -4.28 -7.93
CA GLY A 163 36.49 -3.91 -9.23
C GLY A 163 36.76 -5.11 -10.14
N SER A 164 36.10 -6.26 -9.90
CA SER A 164 36.27 -7.51 -10.64
C SER A 164 35.27 -7.64 -11.81
N ARG A 165 35.00 -8.88 -12.28
CA ARG A 165 34.21 -9.18 -13.49
C ARG A 165 32.91 -8.37 -13.62
N VAL A 166 32.72 -7.74 -14.80
CA VAL A 166 31.45 -7.11 -15.20
C VAL A 166 30.49 -8.19 -15.71
N ILE A 167 29.31 -8.28 -15.10
CA ILE A 167 28.21 -9.15 -15.54
C ILE A 167 27.12 -8.22 -16.05
N ARG A 168 26.63 -8.43 -17.28
CA ARG A 168 25.55 -7.64 -17.89
C ARG A 168 24.29 -8.49 -18.04
N ASP A 169 23.14 -7.87 -17.84
CA ASP A 169 21.84 -8.44 -18.17
C ASP A 169 21.52 -8.29 -19.67
N SER A 170 20.36 -8.80 -20.09
CA SER A 170 19.87 -8.68 -21.47
C SER A 170 19.57 -7.23 -21.90
N ASN A 171 19.43 -6.31 -20.94
CA ASN A 171 19.21 -4.89 -21.18
C ASN A 171 20.54 -4.10 -21.21
N GLY A 172 21.68 -4.78 -21.11
CA GLY A 172 23.02 -4.19 -21.10
C GLY A 172 23.44 -3.58 -19.75
N THR A 173 22.59 -3.65 -18.72
CA THR A 173 22.84 -3.13 -17.39
C THR A 173 23.73 -4.09 -16.61
N SER A 174 24.82 -3.58 -16.03
CA SER A 174 25.77 -4.40 -15.29
C SER A 174 25.55 -4.44 -13.79
N ASN A 175 26.17 -5.42 -13.13
CA ASN A 175 26.33 -5.46 -11.67
C ASN A 175 26.93 -4.16 -11.09
N TYR A 176 27.87 -3.54 -11.80
CA TYR A 176 28.36 -2.19 -11.45
C TYR A 176 27.29 -1.14 -11.62
N ASP A 177 26.53 -1.23 -12.71
CA ASP A 177 25.49 -0.24 -12.99
C ASP A 177 24.45 -0.21 -11.86
N TYR A 178 24.00 -1.38 -11.39
CA TYR A 178 23.07 -1.51 -10.26
C TYR A 178 23.63 -0.99 -8.94
N MET A 179 24.91 -1.24 -8.64
CA MET A 179 25.54 -0.65 -7.45
C MET A 179 25.56 0.89 -7.53
N HIS A 180 25.72 1.43 -8.73
CA HIS A 180 25.80 2.86 -8.98
C HIS A 180 24.45 3.56 -9.18
N ASP A 181 23.34 2.82 -9.23
CA ASP A 181 22.00 3.42 -9.21
C ASP A 181 21.76 4.24 -7.94
N ILE A 182 22.25 3.74 -6.81
CA ILE A 182 22.16 4.43 -5.51
C ILE A 182 23.39 5.32 -5.28
N THR A 183 24.61 4.77 -5.38
CA THR A 183 25.83 5.53 -5.04
C THR A 183 26.11 6.73 -5.96
N ARG A 184 25.57 6.74 -7.18
CA ARG A 184 25.69 7.88 -8.13
C ARG A 184 24.34 8.44 -8.57
N ASN A 185 23.24 8.02 -7.92
CA ASN A 185 21.89 8.44 -8.27
C ASN A 185 21.55 8.30 -9.77
N ARG A 186 22.01 7.23 -10.43
CA ARG A 186 21.77 7.04 -11.87
C ARG A 186 20.31 6.81 -12.20
N ASP A 187 19.57 6.30 -11.23
CA ASP A 187 18.14 6.06 -11.34
C ASP A 187 17.31 7.33 -11.08
N GLY A 188 17.96 8.46 -10.75
CA GLY A 188 17.34 9.77 -10.56
C GLY A 188 16.39 9.86 -9.38
N LEU A 189 16.41 8.89 -8.46
CA LEU A 189 15.45 8.84 -7.37
C LEU A 189 15.77 9.82 -6.25
N ASP A 190 17.01 10.27 -6.05
CA ASP A 190 17.35 11.16 -4.93
C ASP A 190 16.53 12.45 -4.99
N GLN A 191 16.42 13.07 -6.17
CA GLN A 191 15.66 14.30 -6.36
C GLN A 191 14.15 14.07 -6.23
N ARG A 192 13.66 12.91 -6.68
CA ARG A 192 12.24 12.54 -6.59
C ARG A 192 11.84 12.20 -5.15
N MET A 193 12.74 11.57 -4.39
CA MET A 193 12.58 11.28 -2.97
C MET A 193 12.70 12.56 -2.15
N ALA A 194 13.68 13.41 -2.46
CA ALA A 194 13.85 14.72 -1.84
C ALA A 194 12.63 15.63 -2.08
N ARG A 195 11.98 15.60 -3.25
CA ARG A 195 10.72 16.32 -3.49
C ARG A 195 9.55 15.73 -2.72
N THR A 196 9.44 14.40 -2.65
CA THR A 196 8.39 13.73 -1.85
C THR A 196 8.56 14.05 -0.36
N LEU A 197 9.82 14.12 0.10
CA LEU A 197 10.19 14.58 1.43
C LEU A 197 9.98 16.09 1.58
N HIS A 198 10.24 16.95 0.58
CA HIS A 198 9.97 18.40 0.64
C HIS A 198 8.47 18.75 0.67
N THR A 199 7.63 17.99 -0.03
CA THR A 199 6.17 18.09 0.08
C THR A 199 5.68 17.59 1.44
N GLN A 200 6.47 16.76 2.14
CA GLN A 200 6.28 16.39 3.56
C GLN A 200 7.04 17.31 4.55
N SER A 201 8.02 18.10 4.10
CA SER A 201 8.89 18.96 4.93
C SER A 201 8.51 20.44 4.90
N GLN A 202 7.44 20.83 4.20
CA GLN A 202 6.70 22.03 4.60
C GLN A 202 5.86 21.80 5.87
N THR A 203 5.85 20.58 6.43
CA THR A 203 5.31 20.24 7.75
C THR A 203 6.29 19.45 8.63
N GLY A 204 7.60 19.50 8.38
CA GLY A 204 8.55 18.64 9.10
C GLY A 204 9.99 19.13 9.05
N SER A 205 10.31 20.08 9.94
CA SER A 205 11.67 20.50 10.26
C SER A 205 11.94 20.19 11.73
N ALA A 206 12.69 19.12 12.00
CA ALA A 206 13.61 18.95 13.13
C ALA A 206 14.10 17.49 13.20
N TYR A 207 14.95 17.11 12.25
CA TYR A 207 15.81 15.92 12.39
C TYR A 207 17.05 16.30 13.21
N SER A 208 17.08 15.92 14.49
CA SER A 208 18.32 15.73 15.24
C SER A 208 18.05 14.82 16.44
N CYS A 209 18.96 13.86 16.65
CA CYS A 209 19.03 12.84 17.71
C CYS A 209 18.27 11.50 17.50
N VAL A 210 18.65 10.78 16.44
CA VAL A 210 18.58 9.30 16.43
C VAL A 210 19.65 8.76 17.38
N ALA A 211 19.37 8.82 18.69
CA ALA A 211 20.04 8.04 19.72
C ALA A 211 19.11 7.94 20.94
N ARG A 212 18.61 6.73 21.22
CA ARG A 212 17.70 6.30 22.30
C ARG A 212 16.21 6.30 21.92
N ASN A 213 15.77 5.20 21.30
CA ASN A 213 14.41 5.01 20.78
C ASN A 213 13.34 4.70 21.86
N VAL A 214 13.47 5.26 23.06
CA VAL A 214 12.44 5.20 24.11
C VAL A 214 12.23 6.62 24.62
N LEU A 215 11.01 7.15 24.49
CA LEU A 215 10.64 8.40 25.15
C LEU A 215 10.09 8.08 26.54
N GLU A 216 10.62 8.74 27.55
CA GLU A 216 10.20 8.57 28.95
C GLU A 216 10.20 9.93 29.65
N GLU A 217 9.68 9.96 30.88
CA GLU A 217 9.59 11.19 31.68
C GLU A 217 10.94 11.91 31.79
N GLY A 218 10.94 13.22 31.55
CA GLY A 218 12.14 14.05 31.45
C GLY A 218 12.74 14.15 30.05
N ALA A 219 12.30 13.36 29.07
CA ALA A 219 12.66 13.54 27.67
C ALA A 219 12.14 14.88 27.13
N ARG A 220 12.89 15.49 26.22
CA ARG A 220 12.52 16.75 25.57
C ARG A 220 12.83 16.74 24.08
N GLY A 221 12.08 17.51 23.30
CA GLY A 221 12.33 17.76 21.89
C GLY A 221 11.15 17.41 20.97
N SER A 222 11.39 17.50 19.67
CA SER A 222 10.36 17.32 18.64
C SER A 222 9.66 15.97 18.71
N ALA A 223 10.39 14.89 19.04
CA ALA A 223 9.81 13.56 19.19
C ALA A 223 8.76 13.49 20.31
N VAL A 224 8.94 14.25 21.39
CA VAL A 224 7.96 14.36 22.49
C VAL A 224 6.76 15.20 22.06
N ALA A 225 6.99 16.28 21.31
CA ALA A 225 5.90 17.09 20.77
C ALA A 225 5.02 16.28 19.80
N THR A 226 5.64 15.47 18.95
CA THR A 226 4.93 14.51 18.07
C THR A 226 4.12 13.51 18.88
N LEU A 227 4.72 12.89 19.89
CA LEU A 227 4.02 11.97 20.80
C LEU A 227 2.79 12.64 21.45
N GLN A 228 2.95 13.85 21.98
CA GLN A 228 1.87 14.61 22.62
C GLN A 228 0.74 14.95 21.63
N ALA A 229 1.08 15.30 20.39
CA ALA A 229 0.11 15.58 19.33
C ALA A 229 -0.65 14.32 18.91
N GLU A 230 0.05 13.20 18.73
CA GLU A 230 -0.53 11.90 18.38
C GLU A 230 -1.46 11.37 19.47
N LEU A 231 -1.05 11.43 20.74
CA LEU A 231 -1.91 11.07 21.87
C LEU A 231 -3.16 11.95 21.93
N SER A 232 -3.02 13.26 21.69
CA SER A 232 -4.16 14.18 21.63
C SER A 232 -5.11 13.84 20.48
N GLN A 233 -4.57 13.51 19.31
CA GLN A 233 -5.34 13.11 18.13
C GLN A 233 -6.13 11.82 18.37
N LEU A 234 -5.53 10.88 19.11
CA LEU A 234 -6.17 9.64 19.55
C LEU A 234 -7.13 9.82 20.74
N GLY A 235 -7.31 11.05 21.23
CA GLY A 235 -8.25 11.38 22.30
C GLY A 235 -7.70 11.22 23.73
N TYR A 236 -6.40 10.98 23.89
CA TYR A 236 -5.76 10.84 25.20
C TYR A 236 -5.36 12.21 25.77
N SER A 237 -5.62 12.38 27.06
CA SER A 237 -5.36 13.61 27.82
C SER A 237 -4.51 13.34 29.07
N GLY A 238 -3.90 14.40 29.61
CA GLY A 238 -3.11 14.35 30.83
C GLY A 238 -3.94 14.11 32.08
N ASP A 239 -3.29 14.22 33.24
CA ASP A 239 -3.95 14.01 34.53
C ASP A 239 -5.20 14.90 34.68
N ARG A 240 -6.26 14.34 35.28
CA ARG A 240 -7.56 15.03 35.50
C ARG A 240 -8.25 15.55 34.23
N GLY A 241 -7.91 14.99 33.06
CA GLY A 241 -8.52 15.36 31.78
C GLY A 241 -7.97 16.66 31.20
N HIS A 242 -6.83 17.16 31.70
CA HIS A 242 -6.20 18.32 31.11
C HIS A 242 -5.66 17.99 29.70
N PRO A 243 -5.91 18.84 28.69
CA PRO A 243 -5.41 18.59 27.35
C PRO A 243 -3.88 18.54 27.34
N LEU A 244 -3.31 17.66 26.51
CA LEU A 244 -1.88 17.67 26.27
C LEU A 244 -1.54 18.87 25.40
N THR A 245 -0.51 19.61 25.81
CA THR A 245 0.11 20.62 24.95
C THR A 245 1.31 19.97 24.28
N ALA A 246 1.46 20.13 22.97
CA ALA A 246 2.63 19.65 22.22
C ALA A 246 3.84 20.59 22.43
N ASP A 247 4.24 20.77 23.69
CA ASP A 247 5.34 21.64 24.11
C ASP A 247 6.72 20.97 23.96
N GLY A 248 6.74 19.68 23.67
CA GLY A 248 7.97 18.92 23.52
C GLY A 248 8.63 18.56 24.85
N GLU A 249 7.93 18.67 25.99
CA GLU A 249 8.43 18.26 27.31
C GLU A 249 7.66 17.05 27.85
N PHE A 250 8.36 15.94 28.08
CA PHE A 250 7.74 14.71 28.57
C PHE A 250 7.59 14.81 30.08
N GLY A 251 6.62 15.59 30.52
CA GLY A 251 6.25 15.73 31.93
C GLY A 251 5.21 14.71 32.39
N ILE A 252 4.78 14.86 33.63
CA ILE A 252 3.80 13.97 34.30
C ILE A 252 2.49 13.82 33.51
N ARG A 253 2.06 14.87 32.79
CA ARG A 253 0.86 14.85 31.93
C ARG A 253 1.01 13.92 30.73
N THR A 254 2.14 14.02 30.03
CA THR A 254 2.45 13.15 28.87
C THR A 254 2.60 11.72 29.32
N ARG A 255 3.26 11.48 30.47
CA ARG A 255 3.35 10.15 31.07
C ARG A 255 1.98 9.53 31.36
N HIS A 256 1.10 10.28 32.03
CA HIS A 256 -0.25 9.81 32.33
C HIS A 256 -1.02 9.42 31.05
N ALA A 257 -0.91 10.22 29.99
CA ALA A 257 -1.55 9.92 28.72
C ALA A 257 -0.96 8.67 28.03
N VAL A 258 0.36 8.47 28.12
CA VAL A 258 1.02 7.24 27.63
C VAL A 258 0.56 6.02 28.42
N GLU A 259 0.52 6.10 29.75
CA GLU A 259 0.04 4.99 30.60
C GLU A 259 -1.42 4.64 30.29
N ARG A 260 -2.27 5.64 30.05
CA ARG A 260 -3.66 5.47 29.63
C ARG A 260 -3.75 4.78 28.26
N PHE A 261 -2.99 5.25 27.28
CA PHE A 261 -2.90 4.63 25.96
C PHE A 261 -2.43 3.17 26.05
N GLN A 262 -1.38 2.90 26.82
CA GLN A 262 -0.87 1.55 27.02
C GLN A 262 -1.92 0.64 27.66
N HIS A 263 -2.64 1.14 28.66
CA HIS A 263 -3.72 0.38 29.32
C HIS A 263 -4.84 0.04 28.33
N ASP A 264 -5.33 1.03 27.57
CA ASP A 264 -6.46 0.88 26.66
C ASP A 264 -6.12 0.01 25.44
N HIS A 265 -4.84 -0.10 25.08
CA HIS A 265 -4.32 -0.95 24.02
C HIS A 265 -3.66 -2.25 24.52
N HIS A 266 -3.87 -2.64 25.78
CA HIS A 266 -3.38 -3.89 26.37
C HIS A 266 -1.86 -4.10 26.29
N LEU A 267 -1.10 -3.01 26.42
CA LEU A 267 0.36 -3.01 26.48
C LEU A 267 0.85 -3.02 27.94
N THR A 268 2.15 -3.25 28.13
CA THR A 268 2.81 -3.01 29.42
C THR A 268 2.67 -1.53 29.79
N VAL A 269 2.00 -1.25 30.92
CA VAL A 269 1.79 0.11 31.42
C VAL A 269 3.01 0.56 32.23
N ASP A 270 4.04 1.00 31.52
CA ASP A 270 5.31 1.46 32.11
C ASP A 270 5.55 2.97 31.92
N GLY A 271 4.64 3.66 31.21
CA GLY A 271 4.74 5.09 30.93
C GLY A 271 5.84 5.45 29.93
N LYS A 272 6.40 4.46 29.23
CA LYS A 272 7.49 4.62 28.27
C LYS A 272 7.03 4.33 26.84
N VAL A 273 7.48 5.17 25.91
CA VAL A 273 7.15 5.02 24.49
C VAL A 273 8.29 4.31 23.77
N GLY A 274 8.33 2.99 24.00
CA GLY A 274 9.18 2.05 23.27
C GLY A 274 8.55 1.57 21.95
N PRO A 275 9.21 0.65 21.22
CA PRO A 275 8.77 0.20 19.90
C PRO A 275 7.33 -0.31 19.84
N LEU A 276 6.90 -1.12 20.83
CA LEU A 276 5.53 -1.67 20.87
C LEU A 276 4.47 -0.58 21.10
N THR A 277 4.76 0.39 21.98
CA THR A 277 3.87 1.55 22.20
C THR A 277 3.74 2.39 20.93
N ARG A 278 4.85 2.62 20.21
CA ARG A 278 4.83 3.36 18.93
C ARG A 278 4.06 2.62 17.84
N GLU A 279 4.24 1.31 17.74
CA GLU A 279 3.51 0.49 16.77
C GLU A 279 2.00 0.56 17.00
N ALA A 280 1.56 0.38 18.25
CA ALA A 280 0.16 0.49 18.62
C ALA A 280 -0.41 1.90 18.34
N MET A 281 0.35 2.96 18.66
CA MET A 281 -0.07 4.34 18.36
C MET A 281 -0.20 4.56 16.86
N HIS A 282 0.75 4.05 16.07
CA HIS A 282 0.71 4.15 14.62
C HIS A 282 -0.50 3.42 14.04
N SER A 283 -0.78 2.20 14.50
CA SER A 283 -1.98 1.46 14.10
C SER A 283 -3.27 2.20 14.47
N ALA A 284 -3.34 2.79 15.67
CA ALA A 284 -4.50 3.56 16.10
C ALA A 284 -4.68 4.84 15.26
N LEU A 285 -3.59 5.51 14.88
CA LEU A 285 -3.62 6.68 14.00
C LEU A 285 -4.02 6.29 12.57
N GLN A 286 -3.56 5.15 12.07
CA GLN A 286 -3.97 4.63 10.75
C GLN A 286 -5.45 4.22 10.72
N GLN A 287 -5.97 3.65 11.81
CA GLN A 287 -7.40 3.37 11.97
C GLN A 287 -8.21 4.66 12.03
N SER A 288 -7.65 5.71 12.64
CA SER A 288 -8.23 7.05 12.65
C SER A 288 -8.10 7.80 11.31
N ALA A 289 -7.19 7.36 10.43
CA ALA A 289 -6.85 8.01 9.15
C ALA A 289 -7.31 7.24 7.89
N SER A 290 -7.81 6.01 8.02
CA SER A 290 -8.41 5.28 6.90
C SER A 290 -9.75 5.92 6.54
N PRO A 291 -9.99 6.34 5.28
CA PRO A 291 -11.31 6.83 4.90
C PRO A 291 -12.30 5.69 5.13
N LEU A 292 -13.31 5.93 5.97
CA LEU A 292 -14.37 4.98 6.25
C LEU A 292 -14.88 4.38 4.93
N SER A 293 -14.98 3.05 4.84
CA SER A 293 -15.52 2.39 3.65
C SER A 293 -16.97 2.82 3.42
N LEU A 294 -17.42 2.94 2.18
CA LEU A 294 -18.83 3.17 1.84
C LEU A 294 -19.78 2.12 2.45
N THR A 295 -19.27 0.92 2.73
CA THR A 295 -20.00 -0.15 3.41
C THR A 295 -20.14 0.06 4.92
N ASP A 296 -19.35 0.96 5.51
CA ASP A 296 -19.42 1.30 6.93
C ASP A 296 -20.60 2.23 7.19
N VAL A 297 -21.41 1.93 8.20
CA VAL A 297 -22.61 2.68 8.57
C VAL A 297 -22.32 4.13 8.97
N HIS A 298 -21.10 4.41 9.45
CA HIS A 298 -20.68 5.73 9.87
C HIS A 298 -20.10 6.58 8.72
N HIS A 299 -19.94 6.03 7.52
CA HIS A 299 -19.48 6.79 6.37
C HIS A 299 -20.58 7.77 5.89
N PRO A 300 -20.27 9.05 5.60
CA PRO A 300 -21.28 10.04 5.18
C PRO A 300 -22.00 9.69 3.87
N GLY A 301 -21.39 8.85 3.02
CA GLY A 301 -22.01 8.30 1.80
C GLY A 301 -22.76 6.99 2.00
N HIS A 302 -22.84 6.43 3.21
CA HIS A 302 -23.45 5.13 3.47
C HIS A 302 -24.95 5.09 3.13
N ALA A 303 -25.68 6.17 3.38
CA ALA A 303 -27.11 6.24 3.05
C ALA A 303 -27.36 6.08 1.54
N LEU A 304 -26.54 6.73 0.70
CA LEU A 304 -26.59 6.56 -0.75
C LEU A 304 -26.17 5.15 -1.16
N PHE A 305 -25.15 4.59 -0.50
CA PHE A 305 -24.69 3.22 -0.74
C PHE A 305 -25.79 2.19 -0.48
N ALA A 306 -26.49 2.30 0.64
CA ALA A 306 -27.60 1.43 0.99
C ALA A 306 -28.76 1.52 -0.02
N GLN A 307 -29.10 2.73 -0.49
CA GLN A 307 -30.11 2.93 -1.53
C GLN A 307 -29.69 2.34 -2.89
N ALA A 308 -28.44 2.56 -3.30
CA ALA A 308 -27.89 1.96 -4.51
C ALA A 308 -27.90 0.44 -4.45
N LEU A 309 -27.45 -0.15 -3.34
CA LEU A 309 -27.41 -1.60 -3.14
C LEU A 309 -28.81 -2.22 -3.14
N ALA A 310 -29.78 -1.56 -2.50
CA ALA A 310 -31.18 -1.99 -2.54
C ALA A 310 -31.72 -2.01 -3.97
N GLY A 311 -31.43 -0.96 -4.76
CA GLY A 311 -31.82 -0.89 -6.15
C GLY A 311 -31.12 -1.94 -7.03
N VAL A 312 -29.81 -2.17 -6.84
CA VAL A 312 -29.06 -3.24 -7.55
C VAL A 312 -29.61 -4.63 -7.23
N ARG A 313 -30.00 -4.88 -5.97
CA ARG A 313 -30.62 -6.15 -5.56
C ARG A 313 -32.02 -6.34 -6.15
N ALA A 314 -32.72 -5.25 -6.46
CA ALA A 314 -34.04 -5.27 -7.10
C ALA A 314 -33.97 -5.36 -8.64
N LEU A 315 -32.78 -5.27 -9.25
CA LEU A 315 -32.61 -5.53 -10.67
C LEU A 315 -32.72 -7.04 -10.94
N ASP A 316 -33.80 -7.47 -11.60
CA ASP A 316 -33.91 -8.82 -12.18
C ASP A 316 -32.98 -8.93 -13.40
N ALA A 317 -31.69 -9.14 -13.17
CA ALA A 317 -30.69 -9.31 -14.22
C ALA A 317 -30.53 -10.79 -14.60
N ARG A 318 -30.55 -11.08 -15.92
CA ARG A 318 -30.11 -12.37 -16.46
C ARG A 318 -28.60 -12.51 -16.18
N GLY A 319 -28.24 -13.49 -15.38
CA GLY A 319 -26.87 -13.66 -14.85
C GLY A 319 -26.73 -12.93 -13.51
N GLN A 320 -26.95 -13.65 -12.40
CA GLN A 320 -26.94 -13.10 -11.04
C GLN A 320 -25.50 -12.69 -10.66
N PRO A 321 -25.18 -11.38 -10.54
CA PRO A 321 -23.86 -10.95 -10.06
C PRO A 321 -23.64 -11.42 -8.62
N THR A 322 -22.38 -11.72 -8.28
CA THR A 322 -22.03 -12.12 -6.91
C THR A 322 -22.28 -10.98 -5.92
N GLU A 323 -22.37 -11.29 -4.62
CA GLU A 323 -22.58 -10.24 -3.62
C GLU A 323 -21.48 -9.18 -3.65
N GLN A 324 -20.22 -9.59 -3.83
CA GLN A 324 -19.11 -8.65 -3.97
C GLN A 324 -19.25 -7.74 -5.19
N GLN A 325 -19.71 -8.28 -6.32
CA GLN A 325 -19.96 -7.50 -7.53
C GLN A 325 -21.13 -6.51 -7.34
N ARG A 326 -22.18 -6.89 -6.60
CA ARG A 326 -23.27 -5.98 -6.24
C ARG A 326 -22.78 -4.83 -5.35
N LEU A 327 -21.91 -5.12 -4.37
CA LEU A 327 -21.29 -4.11 -3.51
C LEU A 327 -20.40 -3.14 -4.33
N ASN A 328 -19.59 -3.66 -5.25
CA ASN A 328 -18.76 -2.87 -6.15
C ASN A 328 -19.61 -1.93 -7.02
N LEU A 329 -20.65 -2.46 -7.66
CA LEU A 329 -21.58 -1.69 -8.49
C LEU A 329 -22.30 -0.59 -7.68
N ALA A 330 -22.81 -0.92 -6.49
CA ALA A 330 -23.44 0.04 -5.61
C ALA A 330 -22.48 1.16 -5.17
N ALA A 331 -21.23 0.84 -4.86
CA ALA A 331 -20.22 1.83 -4.48
C ALA A 331 -19.88 2.78 -5.64
N ALA A 332 -19.74 2.27 -6.87
CA ALA A 332 -19.53 3.09 -8.05
C ALA A 332 -20.71 4.03 -8.33
N MET A 333 -21.95 3.57 -8.08
CA MET A 333 -23.15 4.40 -8.19
C MET A 333 -23.15 5.55 -7.17
N VAL A 334 -22.56 5.39 -5.97
CA VAL A 334 -22.43 6.50 -5.02
C VAL A 334 -21.47 7.57 -5.52
N VAL A 335 -20.36 7.16 -6.15
CA VAL A 335 -19.41 8.10 -6.78
C VAL A 335 -20.12 8.92 -7.85
N GLU A 336 -20.86 8.25 -8.74
CA GLU A 336 -21.63 8.91 -9.80
C GLU A 336 -22.77 9.78 -9.23
N ALA A 337 -23.48 9.31 -8.20
CA ALA A 337 -24.53 10.08 -7.53
C ALA A 337 -23.97 11.41 -7.02
N ARG A 338 -22.83 11.37 -6.33
CA ARG A 338 -22.17 12.58 -5.82
C ARG A 338 -21.68 13.47 -6.95
N HIS A 339 -21.17 12.90 -8.04
CA HIS A 339 -20.75 13.65 -9.22
C HIS A 339 -21.94 14.42 -9.83
N GLN A 340 -23.10 13.79 -9.96
CA GLN A 340 -24.30 14.44 -10.50
C GLN A 340 -25.08 15.26 -9.45
N GLY A 341 -24.55 15.37 -8.23
CA GLY A 341 -25.17 16.12 -7.14
C GLY A 341 -26.50 15.52 -6.67
N LEU A 342 -26.66 14.20 -6.75
CA LEU A 342 -27.74 13.45 -6.12
C LEU A 342 -27.48 13.37 -4.62
N THR A 343 -28.55 13.59 -3.87
CA THR A 343 -28.58 13.48 -2.40
C THR A 343 -29.35 12.24 -1.93
N ARG A 344 -30.07 11.60 -2.85
CA ARG A 344 -30.77 10.31 -2.69
C ARG A 344 -30.81 9.57 -4.02
N ILE A 345 -30.95 8.25 -3.99
CA ILE A 345 -31.20 7.41 -5.16
C ILE A 345 -32.60 6.81 -5.01
N ASP A 346 -33.54 7.30 -5.82
CA ASP A 346 -34.94 6.88 -5.78
C ASP A 346 -35.23 5.72 -6.76
N GLN A 347 -34.40 5.57 -7.79
CA GLN A 347 -34.56 4.53 -8.81
C GLN A 347 -33.21 4.08 -9.35
N VAL A 348 -33.10 2.77 -9.58
CA VAL A 348 -31.99 2.12 -10.28
C VAL A 348 -32.58 1.36 -11.47
N ALA A 349 -32.00 1.54 -12.66
CA ALA A 349 -32.48 0.88 -13.88
C ALA A 349 -31.31 0.42 -14.75
N LEU A 350 -31.41 -0.78 -15.32
CA LEU A 350 -30.47 -1.27 -16.31
C LEU A 350 -30.87 -0.74 -17.71
N GLY A 351 -29.89 -0.24 -18.47
CA GLY A 351 -30.11 0.14 -19.87
C GLY A 351 -30.50 -1.05 -20.75
N ASN A 352 -31.14 -0.78 -21.89
CA ASN A 352 -31.65 -1.82 -22.79
C ASN A 352 -30.58 -2.81 -23.29
N ASP A 353 -29.33 -2.38 -23.37
CA ASP A 353 -28.17 -3.18 -23.81
C ASP A 353 -27.38 -3.79 -22.63
N GLY A 354 -27.76 -3.50 -21.39
CA GLY A 354 -27.04 -3.93 -20.19
C GLY A 354 -25.71 -3.24 -19.94
N SER A 355 -25.25 -2.36 -20.84
CA SER A 355 -23.92 -1.73 -20.76
C SER A 355 -23.84 -0.69 -19.65
N ARG A 356 -24.98 -0.11 -19.26
CA ARG A 356 -25.07 0.94 -18.26
C ARG A 356 -26.15 0.69 -17.23
N VAL A 357 -25.86 1.08 -15.99
CA VAL A 357 -26.86 1.21 -14.92
C VAL A 357 -27.10 2.69 -14.66
N TYR A 358 -28.37 3.08 -14.65
CA TYR A 358 -28.82 4.43 -14.39
C TYR A 358 -29.33 4.56 -12.96
N ILE A 359 -29.02 5.70 -12.34
CA ILE A 359 -29.55 6.13 -11.05
C ILE A 359 -30.32 7.41 -11.22
N ALA A 360 -31.46 7.54 -10.56
CA ALA A 360 -32.25 8.76 -10.63
C ALA A 360 -32.69 9.24 -9.24
N GLN A 361 -32.67 10.55 -9.05
CA GLN A 361 -33.37 11.26 -7.98
C GLN A 361 -34.62 11.88 -8.59
N ARG A 362 -35.81 11.44 -8.14
CA ARG A 362 -37.10 11.96 -8.57
C ARG A 362 -37.37 13.31 -7.92
N PRO A 363 -38.01 14.26 -8.62
CA PRO A 363 -38.36 15.55 -8.05
C PRO A 363 -39.38 15.36 -6.91
N THR A 364 -39.16 16.07 -5.81
CA THR A 364 -40.08 16.11 -4.66
C THR A 364 -41.02 17.32 -4.69
N SER A 365 -40.77 18.26 -5.60
CA SER A 365 -41.66 19.39 -5.89
C SER A 365 -41.61 19.73 -7.37
N PHE A 366 -42.57 20.53 -7.84
CA PHE A 366 -42.65 20.98 -9.23
C PHE A 366 -41.49 21.91 -9.66
N MET A 367 -40.74 22.48 -8.70
CA MET A 367 -39.57 23.32 -8.97
C MET A 367 -38.28 22.50 -9.16
N GLU A 368 -38.30 21.21 -8.83
CA GLU A 368 -37.13 20.34 -8.95
C GLU A 368 -37.15 19.57 -10.28
N GLN A 369 -35.96 19.40 -10.88
CA GLN A 369 -35.78 18.54 -12.04
C GLN A 369 -35.26 17.17 -11.60
N THR A 370 -35.60 16.12 -12.35
CA THR A 370 -35.02 14.79 -12.18
C THR A 370 -33.51 14.86 -12.41
N LYS A 371 -32.72 14.39 -11.44
CA LYS A 371 -31.27 14.22 -11.61
C LYS A 371 -30.99 12.77 -11.97
N ILE A 372 -30.18 12.56 -13.00
CA ILE A 372 -29.84 11.22 -13.49
C ILE A 372 -28.33 11.10 -13.55
N GLY A 373 -27.82 9.95 -13.11
CA GLY A 373 -26.44 9.52 -13.30
C GLY A 373 -26.39 8.16 -13.98
N SER A 374 -25.23 7.82 -14.54
CA SER A 374 -25.04 6.54 -15.22
C SER A 374 -23.65 5.99 -14.95
N VAL A 375 -23.56 4.70 -14.66
CA VAL A 375 -22.31 3.97 -14.52
C VAL A 375 -22.18 2.92 -15.61
N ASP A 376 -20.95 2.67 -16.06
CA ASP A 376 -20.64 1.52 -16.92
C ASP A 376 -20.74 0.23 -16.08
N THR A 377 -21.57 -0.71 -16.51
CA THR A 377 -21.90 -1.91 -15.72
C THR A 377 -20.65 -2.77 -15.50
N VAL A 378 -19.84 -3.02 -16.52
CA VAL A 378 -18.68 -3.92 -16.43
C VAL A 378 -17.58 -3.31 -15.57
N ALA A 379 -17.25 -2.04 -15.81
CA ALA A 379 -16.26 -1.33 -15.02
C ALA A 379 -16.69 -1.21 -13.55
N ALA A 380 -17.97 -0.95 -13.29
CA ALA A 380 -18.50 -0.83 -11.94
C ALA A 380 -18.48 -2.15 -11.17
N LEU A 381 -18.81 -3.28 -11.82
CA LEU A 381 -18.72 -4.61 -11.18
C LEU A 381 -17.26 -4.98 -10.80
N GLN A 382 -16.27 -4.46 -11.51
CA GLN A 382 -14.85 -4.73 -11.30
C GLN A 382 -14.14 -3.72 -10.39
N THR A 383 -14.75 -2.56 -10.11
CA THR A 383 -14.13 -1.52 -9.29
C THR A 383 -14.33 -1.82 -7.80
N PRO A 384 -13.26 -2.05 -7.01
CA PRO A 384 -13.42 -2.39 -5.59
C PRO A 384 -14.07 -1.26 -4.79
N VAL A 385 -14.86 -1.63 -3.76
CA VAL A 385 -15.49 -0.67 -2.83
C VAL A 385 -14.49 0.30 -2.22
N ALA A 386 -13.28 -0.15 -1.86
CA ALA A 386 -12.24 0.71 -1.29
C ALA A 386 -11.89 1.88 -2.23
N ARG A 387 -11.64 1.58 -3.51
CA ARG A 387 -11.36 2.60 -4.54
C ARG A 387 -12.54 3.56 -4.75
N SER A 388 -13.76 3.03 -4.74
CA SER A 388 -14.96 3.87 -4.83
C SER A 388 -15.17 4.74 -3.58
N SER A 389 -14.74 4.28 -2.41
CA SER A 389 -14.83 5.02 -1.15
C SER A 389 -13.87 6.22 -1.13
N GLU A 390 -12.65 6.02 -1.63
CA GLU A 390 -11.67 7.10 -1.83
C GLU A 390 -12.16 8.14 -2.87
N LEU A 391 -12.71 7.67 -3.99
CA LEU A 391 -13.27 8.54 -5.03
C LEU A 391 -14.48 9.33 -4.54
N ALA A 392 -15.33 8.71 -3.71
CA ALA A 392 -16.45 9.38 -3.08
C ALA A 392 -15.98 10.43 -2.06
N ALA A 393 -14.87 10.21 -1.35
CA ALA A 393 -14.34 11.15 -0.37
C ALA A 393 -13.71 12.42 -0.98
N SER A 394 -13.34 12.40 -2.27
CA SER A 394 -12.63 13.50 -2.93
C SER A 394 -13.57 14.60 -3.45
N PRO A 395 -13.36 15.89 -3.13
CA PRO A 395 -14.06 17.00 -3.79
C PRO A 395 -13.56 17.17 -5.24
N ARG A 396 -14.47 17.48 -6.18
CA ARG A 396 -14.21 17.54 -7.63
C ARG A 396 -12.91 18.25 -8.02
N SER A 397 -12.03 17.57 -8.75
CA SER A 397 -11.14 18.20 -9.74
C SER A 397 -11.90 18.31 -11.06
N SER A 398 -12.13 19.53 -11.53
CA SER A 398 -12.76 19.81 -12.82
C SER A 398 -11.89 19.32 -13.98
N SER A 399 -12.33 18.27 -14.68
CA SER A 399 -11.79 17.89 -15.99
C SER A 399 -12.85 17.16 -16.82
N ALA A 400 -13.24 17.80 -17.92
CA ALA A 400 -13.99 17.30 -19.08
C ALA A 400 -15.46 16.86 -18.84
N ALA A 401 -16.35 17.84 -18.87
CA ALA A 401 -17.74 17.62 -19.26
C ALA A 401 -17.80 17.28 -20.76
N SER A 402 -18.28 16.08 -21.10
CA SER A 402 -18.95 15.86 -22.38
C SER A 402 -20.43 16.23 -22.19
N PRO A 403 -21.06 16.98 -23.11
CA PRO A 403 -22.44 17.38 -22.95
C PRO A 403 -23.37 16.17 -23.04
N ALA A 404 -24.34 16.10 -22.14
CA ALA A 404 -25.41 15.10 -22.20
C ALA A 404 -26.29 15.33 -23.44
N PRO A 405 -26.75 14.28 -24.13
CA PRO A 405 -27.70 14.43 -25.22
C PRO A 405 -29.07 14.84 -24.66
N ILE A 406 -29.64 15.89 -25.24
CA ILE A 406 -31.03 16.33 -24.99
C ILE A 406 -31.97 15.28 -25.59
N ILE A 407 -32.64 14.49 -24.76
CA ILE A 407 -33.76 13.65 -25.19
C ILE A 407 -35.01 14.53 -25.22
N GLN A 408 -35.50 14.85 -26.42
CA GLN A 408 -36.80 15.50 -26.59
C GLN A 408 -37.92 14.49 -26.25
N PRO A 409 -39.01 14.91 -25.57
CA PRO A 409 -40.16 14.06 -25.35
C PRO A 409 -40.85 13.71 -26.69
N PRO A 410 -41.48 12.53 -26.81
CA PRO A 410 -42.16 12.13 -28.04
C PRO A 410 -43.32 13.08 -28.37
N ALA A 411 -43.45 13.44 -29.65
CA ALA A 411 -44.53 14.28 -30.15
C ALA A 411 -45.91 13.65 -29.88
N PRO A 412 -46.94 14.45 -29.56
CA PRO A 412 -48.28 13.94 -29.34
C PRO A 412 -48.85 13.38 -30.66
N THR A 413 -49.31 12.13 -30.60
CA THR A 413 -50.04 11.47 -31.68
C THR A 413 -51.34 12.24 -31.93
N GLN A 414 -51.46 12.89 -33.10
CA GLN A 414 -52.74 13.42 -33.56
C GLN A 414 -53.63 12.25 -33.99
N THR A 415 -54.63 11.94 -33.17
CA THR A 415 -55.80 11.17 -33.58
C THR A 415 -56.59 12.04 -34.56
N MET A 416 -56.58 11.66 -35.85
CA MET A 416 -57.50 12.24 -36.83
C MET A 416 -58.87 11.57 -36.63
N VAL A 417 -59.83 12.34 -36.14
CA VAL A 417 -61.25 11.97 -36.11
C VAL A 417 -61.88 12.50 -37.39
N VAL A 418 -62.77 11.66 -37.94
CA VAL A 418 -63.64 11.76 -39.12
C VAL A 418 -63.04 11.23 -40.43
#